data_AF-A0A957TMG5-F1
#
_entry.id   AF-A0A957TMG5-F1
#
_cell.length_a   1.000
_cell.length_b   1.000
_cell.length_c   1.000
_cell.angle_alpha   90.00
_cell.angle_beta   90.00
_cell.angle_gamma   90.00
#
_symmetry.space_group_name_H-M   'P 1'
#
loop_
_entity.id
_entity.type
_entity.pdbx_description
1 polymer ?
#
loop_
_entity_poly.entity_id
_entity_poly.type
_entity_poly.pdbx_seq_one_letter_code
_entity_poly.pdbx_strand_id
1 'polypeptide(L)' 'MPKVTEAHSAARRQQIIDAAYRCFARKGLNQTTMRDIYGEAQLSPGAVYHYFDSKDAIIQASFEFDYERSLAIFDAAVAS' A
#
# COMPACT_ATOMS: atom_id res chain seq x y z
N MET A 1 22.15 -10.62 -11.95
CA MET A 1 20.80 -10.08 -11.67
C MET A 1 20.95 -8.60 -11.44
N PRO A 2 20.21 -7.70 -12.10
CA PRO A 2 20.28 -6.28 -11.77
C PRO A 2 19.77 -6.12 -10.34
N LYS A 3 20.53 -5.40 -9.48
CA LYS A 3 20.05 -5.03 -8.15
C LYS A 3 18.80 -4.20 -8.34
N VAL A 4 17.67 -4.66 -7.80
CA VAL A 4 16.45 -3.85 -7.70
C VAL A 4 16.85 -2.56 -7.00
N THR A 5 16.66 -1.42 -7.65
CA THR A 5 17.00 -0.12 -7.07
C THR A 5 16.05 0.15 -5.91
N GLU A 6 16.50 0.89 -4.90
CA GLU A 6 15.65 1.31 -3.78
C GLU A 6 14.37 2.00 -4.29
N ALA A 7 14.50 2.82 -5.34
CA ALA A 7 13.37 3.47 -5.99
C ALA A 7 12.33 2.47 -6.56
N HIS A 8 12.78 1.40 -7.24
CA HIS A 8 11.86 0.37 -7.72
C HIS A 8 11.21 -0.38 -6.54
N SER A 9 11.98 -0.67 -5.48
CA SER A 9 11.45 -1.30 -4.27
C SER A 9 10.35 -0.46 -3.62
N ALA A 10 10.60 0.83 -3.44
CA ALA A 10 9.64 1.79 -2.90
C ALA A 10 8.37 1.89 -3.77
N ALA A 11 8.54 1.97 -5.10
CA ALA A 11 7.41 2.02 -6.04
C ALA A 11 6.54 0.75 -5.95
N ARG A 12 7.15 -0.43 -5.80
CA ARG A 12 6.42 -1.69 -5.60
C ARG A 12 5.69 -1.73 -4.27
N ARG A 13 6.34 -1.26 -3.20
CA ARG A 13 5.69 -1.14 -1.89
C ARG A 13 4.46 -0.23 -1.96
N GLN A 14 4.57 0.92 -2.64
CA GLN A 14 3.45 1.84 -2.84
C GLN A 14 2.31 1.22 -3.67
N GLN A 15 2.64 0.52 -4.76
CA GLN A 15 1.65 -0.17 -5.59
C GLN A 15 0.77 -1.14 -4.77
N ILE A 16 1.36 -1.85 -3.81
CA ILE A 16 0.63 -2.76 -2.93
C ILE A 16 -0.28 -2.00 -1.97
N ILE A 17 0.19 -0.90 -1.39
CA ILE A 17 -0.60 -0.04 -0.50
C ILE A 17 -1.81 0.53 -1.24
N ASP A 18 -1.61 1.06 -2.45
CA ASP A 18 -2.70 1.63 -3.25
C ASP A 18 -3.76 0.58 -3.63
N ALA A 19 -3.31 -0.64 -3.96
CA ALA A 19 -4.20 -1.76 -4.23
C ALA A 19 -5.01 -2.14 -2.98
N ALA A 20 -4.35 -2.24 -1.83
CA ALA A 20 -5.01 -2.53 -0.57
C ALA A 20 -6.07 -1.48 -0.22
N TYR A 21 -5.75 -0.19 -0.39
CA TYR A 21 -6.70 0.91 -0.22
C TYR A 21 -7.96 0.73 -1.06
N ARG A 22 -7.80 0.42 -2.34
CA ARG A 22 -8.95 0.17 -3.24
C ARG A 22 -9.77 -1.03 -2.78
N CYS A 23 -9.13 -2.10 -2.32
CA CYS A 23 -9.83 -3.26 -1.75
C CYS A 23 -10.59 -2.89 -0.47
N PHE A 24 -9.97 -2.15 0.45
CA PHE A 24 -10.57 -1.73 1.72
C PHE A 24 -11.74 -0.79 1.49
N ALA A 25 -11.62 0.16 0.55
CA ALA A 25 -12.71 1.06 0.19
C ALA A 25 -13.94 0.31 -0.37
N ARG A 26 -13.73 -0.81 -1.08
CA ARG A 26 -14.82 -1.60 -1.68
C ARG A 26 -15.44 -2.63 -0.73
N LYS A 27 -14.64 -3.26 0.14
CA LYS A 27 -15.07 -4.42 0.96
C LYS A 27 -15.02 -4.17 2.46
N GLY A 28 -14.41 -3.08 2.90
CA GLY A 28 -14.02 -2.88 4.29
C GLY A 28 -12.81 -3.73 4.69
N LEU A 29 -12.16 -3.33 5.78
CA LEU A 29 -10.92 -3.99 6.25
C LEU A 29 -11.13 -5.47 6.48
N ASN A 30 -12.12 -5.87 7.28
CA ASN A 30 -12.28 -7.27 7.71
C ASN A 30 -12.50 -8.25 6.55
N GLN A 31 -13.31 -7.86 5.55
CA GLN A 31 -13.67 -8.75 4.44
C GLN A 31 -12.61 -8.80 3.33
N THR A 32 -11.70 -7.82 3.26
CA THR A 32 -10.58 -7.88 2.30
C THR A 32 -9.64 -9.02 2.66
N THR A 33 -9.35 -9.89 1.70
CA THR A 33 -8.37 -10.96 1.83
C THR A 33 -7.04 -10.55 1.19
N MET A 34 -5.96 -11.21 1.57
CA MET A 34 -4.69 -11.02 0.87
C MET A 34 -4.81 -11.38 -0.63
N ARG A 35 -5.66 -12.36 -1.01
CA ARG A 35 -5.96 -12.70 -2.41
C ARG A 35 -6.54 -11.53 -3.20
N ASP A 36 -7.45 -10.78 -2.59
CA ASP A 36 -8.00 -9.58 -3.20
C ASP A 36 -6.88 -8.57 -3.51
N ILE A 37 -5.94 -8.39 -2.55
CA ILE A 37 -4.84 -7.44 -2.67
C ILE A 37 -3.85 -7.86 -3.76
N TYR A 38 -3.41 -9.11 -3.84
CA TYR A 38 -2.49 -9.52 -4.92
C TYR A 38 -3.14 -9.36 -6.30
N GLY A 39 -4.43 -9.69 -6.40
CA GLY A 39 -5.21 -9.52 -7.63
C GLY A 39 -5.32 -8.06 -8.05
N GLU A 40 -5.68 -7.18 -7.12
CA GLU A 40 -5.78 -5.74 -7.36
C GLU A 40 -4.42 -5.10 -7.69
N ALA A 41 -3.35 -5.57 -7.04
CA ALA A 41 -1.98 -5.12 -7.29
C ALA A 41 -1.43 -5.67 -8.61
N GLN A 42 -2.05 -6.68 -9.21
CA GLN A 42 -1.53 -7.43 -10.36
C GLN A 42 -0.12 -7.99 -10.09
N LEU A 43 0.08 -8.52 -8.88
CA LEU A 43 1.33 -9.11 -8.44
C LEU A 43 1.12 -10.57 -8.00
N SER A 44 2.17 -11.37 -8.07
CA SER A 44 2.11 -12.72 -7.51
C SER A 44 2.04 -12.66 -5.97
N PRO A 45 1.49 -13.68 -5.30
CA PRO A 45 1.48 -13.74 -3.84
C PRO A 45 2.90 -13.59 -3.26
N GLY A 46 3.88 -14.31 -3.82
CA GLY A 46 5.28 -14.23 -3.37
C GLY A 46 5.90 -12.84 -3.53
N ALA A 47 5.52 -12.09 -4.58
CA ALA A 47 5.95 -10.72 -4.74
C ALA A 47 5.37 -9.80 -3.66
N VAL A 48 4.09 -9.96 -3.28
CA VAL A 48 3.49 -9.15 -2.20
C VAL A 48 4.07 -9.53 -0.85
N TYR A 49 4.21 -10.82 -0.57
CA TYR A 49 4.81 -11.32 0.68
C TYR A 49 6.28 -10.95 0.84
N HIS A 50 6.99 -10.61 -0.24
CA HIS A 50 8.33 -10.05 -0.15
C HIS A 50 8.35 -8.66 0.52
N TYR A 51 7.27 -7.88 0.40
CA TYR A 51 7.17 -6.53 0.96
C TYR A 51 6.37 -6.46 2.26
N PHE A 52 5.39 -7.36 2.45
CA PHE A 52 4.51 -7.36 3.61
C PHE A 52 4.18 -8.77 4.08
N ASP A 53 4.48 -9.05 5.34
CA ASP A 53 4.29 -10.38 5.94
C ASP A 53 2.81 -10.71 6.21
N SER A 54 1.94 -9.70 6.28
CA SER A 54 0.53 -9.89 6.61
C SER A 54 -0.36 -8.77 6.08
N LYS A 55 -1.67 -9.02 6.08
CA LYS A 55 -2.68 -8.00 5.82
C LYS A 55 -2.61 -6.87 6.83
N ASP A 56 -2.33 -7.18 8.10
CA ASP A 56 -2.23 -6.18 9.16
C ASP A 56 -1.03 -5.25 8.94
N ALA A 57 0.10 -5.77 8.46
CA ALA A 57 1.26 -4.96 8.07
C ALA A 57 0.92 -4.01 6.90
N ILE A 58 0.12 -4.47 5.94
CA ILE A 58 -0.37 -3.62 4.84
C ILE A 58 -1.32 -2.55 5.36
N ILE A 59 -2.23 -2.90 6.28
CA ILE A 59 -3.16 -1.96 6.91
C ILE A 59 -2.38 -0.86 7.65
N GLN A 60 -1.40 -1.24 8.47
CA GLN A 60 -0.55 -0.28 9.18
C GLN A 60 0.15 0.66 8.21
N ALA A 61 0.80 0.13 7.17
CA ALA A 61 1.49 0.94 6.17
C ALA A 61 0.53 1.84 5.36
N SER A 62 -0.70 1.39 5.15
CA SER A 62 -1.75 2.18 4.49
C SER A 62 -2.12 3.39 5.34
N PHE A 63 -2.33 3.20 6.66
CA PHE A 63 -2.62 4.30 7.57
C PHE A 63 -1.47 5.28 7.71
N GLU A 64 -0.23 4.79 7.77
CA GLU A 64 0.97 5.63 7.79
C GLU A 64 1.05 6.52 6.55
N PHE A 65 0.84 5.93 5.36
CA PHE A 65 0.83 6.68 4.10
C PHE A 65 -0.27 7.75 4.03
N ASP A 66 -1.48 7.44 4.49
CA ASP A 66 -2.60 8.39 4.45
C ASP A 66 -2.48 9.48 5.50
N TYR A 67 -1.85 9.19 6.64
CA TYR A 67 -1.49 10.20 7.63
C TYR A 67 -0.49 11.20 7.05
N GLU A 68 0.60 10.73 6.44
CA GLU A 68 1.60 11.59 5.79
C GLU A 68 0.98 12.44 4.66
N ARG A 69 0.14 11.83 3.83
CA ARG A 69 -0.55 12.55 2.75
C ARG A 69 -1.52 13.60 3.30
N SER A 70 -2.26 13.26 4.35
CA SER A 70 -3.20 14.19 4.97
C SER A 70 -2.48 15.40 5.55
N LEU A 71 -1.37 15.20 6.26
CA LEU A 71 -0.53 16.29 6.76
C LEU A 71 -0.05 17.20 5.63
N ALA A 72 0.44 16.64 4.53
CA ALA A 72 0.89 17.43 3.38
C ALA A 72 -0.24 18.29 2.78
N ILE A 73 -1.47 17.77 2.72
CA ILE A 73 -2.65 18.53 2.26
C ILE A 73 -2.98 19.65 3.24
N PHE A 74 -2.97 19.37 4.55
CA PHE A 74 -3.22 20.38 5.57
C PHE A 74 -2.16 21.49 5.54
N ASP A 75 -0.88 21.15 5.45
CA ASP A 75 0.20 22.13 5.37
C ASP A 75 0.05 23.04 4.15
N ALA A 76 -0.29 22.46 2.98
CA ALA A 76 -0.55 23.24 1.77
C ALA A 76 -1.76 24.18 1.92
N ALA A 77 -2.80 23.74 2.63
CA ALA A 77 -4.02 24.51 2.86
C ALA A 77 -3.87 25.61 3.93
N VAL A 78 -2.92 25.47 4.85
CA VAL A 78 -2.63 26.47 5.91
C VAL A 78 -1.54 27.46 5.47
N ALA A 79 -0.68 27.07 4.53
CA ALA A 79 0.31 27.95 3.90
C ALA A 79 -0.28 28.88 2.83
N SER A 80 -1.58 28.75 2.53
CA SER A 80 -2.34 29.63 1.63
C SER A 80 -3.21 30.64 2.39
#